data_AF-A0A1E4E6T3-F1
#
_entry.id   AF-A0A1E4E6T3-F1
#
_cell.length_a   1.000
_cell.length_b   1.000
_cell.length_c   1.000
_cell.angle_alpha   90.00
_cell.angle_beta   90.00
_cell.angle_gamma   90.00
#
_symmetry.space_group_name_H-M   'P 1'
#
loop_
_entity.id
_entity.type
_entity.pdbx_description
1 polymer ?
#
loop_
_entity_poly.entity_id
_entity_poly.type
_entity_poly.pdbx_seq_one_letter_code
_entity_poly.pdbx_strand_id
1 'polypeptide(L)'
;MAKLNTAETWKKVKFDFKFTNTFRLEVSNLGRVRSFNKQSDGNILKGSTVNGYKIIRLKLYAPRTDKDEKQVTKMKKQMAQMSQKLKALHSNKANAKELKELRSAMHKQKKELKDFFKSNAKERTINHHFLIHRLVAQYFLPKPGARHEVVAHLNHNKQDNRVTNLKWMTLAENYEHQKKSPLVIKDKILRRTRERDLTNTAKLSVNDVKKLKKLLKKPGSLAPLANRFNITETQVLRIKRGENWKNIPAAK
;
A
#
# COMPACT_ATOMS: atom_id res chain seq x y z
N MET A 1 33.44 -0.06 18.16
CA MET A 1 32.56 -0.57 17.08
C MET A 1 31.98 -1.90 17.54
N ALA A 2 30.67 -2.00 17.76
CA ALA A 2 30.06 -3.23 18.28
C ALA A 2 30.11 -4.34 17.23
N LYS A 3 30.69 -5.49 17.58
CA LYS A 3 30.69 -6.72 16.77
C LYS A 3 29.22 -7.10 16.50
N LEU A 4 28.77 -6.97 15.25
CA LEU A 4 27.45 -7.44 14.81
C LEU A 4 27.46 -8.97 14.89
N ASN A 5 26.80 -9.49 15.92
CA ASN A 5 26.58 -10.92 16.12
C ASN A 5 25.90 -11.50 14.85
N THR A 6 26.52 -12.48 14.20
CA THR A 6 26.04 -13.09 12.94
C THR A 6 24.83 -14.01 13.14
N ALA A 7 24.49 -14.32 14.39
CA ALA A 7 23.32 -15.12 14.73
C ALA A 7 22.01 -14.36 14.47
N GLU A 8 21.00 -15.09 13.96
CA GLU A 8 19.66 -14.55 13.79
C GLU A 8 19.01 -14.31 15.16
N THR A 9 18.58 -13.07 15.41
CA THR A 9 17.95 -12.67 16.68
C THR A 9 16.54 -12.20 16.41
N TRP A 10 15.60 -12.60 17.27
CA TRP A 10 14.17 -12.30 17.13
C TRP A 10 13.70 -11.36 18.23
N LYS A 11 12.88 -10.36 17.86
CA LYS A 11 12.27 -9.41 18.80
C LYS A 11 10.75 -9.41 18.65
N LYS A 12 10.05 -9.42 19.79
CA LYS A 12 8.58 -9.39 19.84
C LYS A 12 8.07 -8.00 19.49
N VAL A 13 7.14 -7.95 18.53
CA VAL A 13 6.50 -6.71 18.09
C VAL A 13 5.41 -6.33 19.10
N LYS A 14 5.49 -5.10 19.60
CA LYS A 14 4.49 -4.44 20.44
C LYS A 14 3.49 -3.69 19.56
N PHE A 15 2.21 -3.85 19.88
CA PHE A 15 1.12 -3.09 19.30
C PHE A 15 0.70 -2.01 20.30
N ASP A 16 0.40 -0.81 19.79
CA ASP A 16 -0.06 0.36 20.54
C ASP A 16 -1.58 0.34 20.82
N PHE A 17 -2.29 -0.65 20.30
CA PHE A 17 -3.73 -0.85 20.50
C PHE A 17 -4.06 -2.23 21.07
N LYS A 18 -5.22 -2.33 21.73
CA LYS A 18 -5.75 -3.60 22.26
C LYS A 18 -6.48 -4.38 21.15
N PHE A 19 -6.27 -5.68 21.10
CA PHE A 19 -6.98 -6.58 20.20
C PHE A 19 -7.26 -7.93 20.88
N THR A 20 -8.22 -8.68 20.34
CA THR A 20 -8.75 -9.91 20.96
C THR A 20 -8.17 -11.20 20.37
N ASN A 21 -7.58 -11.14 19.18
CA ASN A 21 -6.92 -12.29 18.57
C ASN A 21 -5.71 -12.69 19.44
N THR A 22 -5.58 -13.97 19.78
CA THR A 22 -4.34 -14.51 20.33
C THR A 22 -3.31 -14.58 19.20
N PHE A 23 -2.64 -13.44 18.96
CA PHE A 23 -1.70 -13.24 17.86
C PHE A 23 -0.45 -12.56 18.38
N ARG A 24 0.72 -13.17 18.14
CA ARG A 24 2.03 -12.57 18.41
C ARG A 24 2.83 -12.53 17.11
N LEU A 25 3.54 -11.42 16.90
CA LEU A 25 4.42 -11.22 15.77
C LEU A 25 5.85 -11.01 16.28
N GLU A 26 6.82 -11.60 15.59
CA GLU A 26 8.24 -11.39 15.88
C GLU A 26 8.98 -11.03 14.59
N VAL A 27 9.95 -10.13 14.72
CA VAL A 27 10.80 -9.65 13.62
C VAL A 27 12.25 -10.02 13.91
N SER A 28 12.96 -10.45 12.87
CA SER A 28 14.36 -10.85 12.93
C SER A 28 15.29 -9.77 12.38
N ASN A 29 16.54 -9.74 12.87
CA ASN A 29 17.61 -8.87 12.35
C ASN A 29 17.93 -9.15 10.87
N LEU A 30 17.56 -10.31 10.32
CA LEU A 30 17.68 -10.66 8.90
C LEU A 30 16.49 -10.20 8.05
N GLY A 31 15.52 -9.49 8.63
CA GLY A 31 14.35 -9.00 7.90
C GLY A 31 13.28 -10.06 7.64
N ARG A 32 13.26 -11.12 8.45
CA ARG A 32 12.19 -12.12 8.47
C ARG A 32 11.15 -11.76 9.52
N VAL A 33 9.93 -12.18 9.30
CA VAL A 33 8.81 -11.98 10.24
C VAL A 33 8.13 -13.33 10.44
N ARG A 34 7.83 -13.67 11.69
CA ARG A 34 7.09 -14.90 12.03
C ARG A 34 5.89 -14.59 12.91
N SER A 35 4.84 -15.38 12.75
CA SER A 35 3.60 -15.25 13.51
C SER A 35 3.33 -16.45 14.39
N PHE A 36 2.67 -16.19 15.51
CA PHE A 36 2.21 -17.18 16.47
C PHE A 36 0.72 -16.97 16.72
N ASN A 37 -0.06 -18.03 16.54
CA ASN A 37 -1.50 -18.05 16.82
C ASN A 37 -1.89 -19.45 17.34
N LYS A 38 -3.18 -19.69 17.60
CA LYS A 38 -3.65 -20.99 18.13
C LYS A 38 -3.38 -22.19 17.20
N GLN A 39 -3.18 -21.95 15.92
CA GLN A 39 -3.00 -22.99 14.89
C GLN A 39 -1.55 -23.07 14.37
N SER A 40 -0.70 -22.08 14.68
CA SER A 40 0.62 -21.94 14.09
C SER A 40 1.60 -21.40 15.12
N ASP A 41 2.72 -22.10 15.28
CA ASP A 41 3.79 -21.76 16.22
C ASP A 41 5.04 -21.33 15.47
N GLY A 42 5.05 -20.08 14.98
CA GLY A 42 6.26 -19.46 14.41
C GLY A 42 6.41 -19.57 12.89
N ASN A 43 5.30 -19.73 12.15
CA ASN A 43 5.36 -19.73 10.68
C ASN A 43 5.91 -18.41 10.13
N ILE A 44 6.82 -18.49 9.15
CA ILE A 44 7.44 -17.34 8.51
C ILE A 44 6.46 -16.70 7.52
N LEU A 45 6.19 -15.41 7.73
CA LEU A 45 5.33 -14.63 6.86
C LEU A 45 6.14 -14.09 5.68
N LYS A 46 5.82 -14.56 4.47
CA LYS A 46 6.44 -14.05 3.23
C LYS A 46 6.05 -12.60 2.93
N GLY A 47 4.82 -12.23 3.28
CA GLY A 47 4.26 -10.91 2.98
C GLY A 47 3.92 -10.73 1.51
N SER A 48 3.61 -9.48 1.15
CA SER A 48 3.38 -9.03 -0.23
C SER A 48 4.25 -7.81 -0.53
N THR A 49 4.19 -7.28 -1.74
CA THR A 49 4.96 -6.09 -2.15
C THR A 49 4.06 -4.91 -2.51
N VAL A 50 4.41 -3.71 -2.06
CA VAL A 50 3.78 -2.43 -2.45
C VAL A 50 4.87 -1.43 -2.80
N ASN A 51 4.82 -0.84 -4.00
CA ASN A 51 5.84 0.10 -4.51
C ASN A 51 7.29 -0.42 -4.41
N GLY A 52 7.44 -1.75 -4.52
CA GLY A 52 8.71 -2.47 -4.40
C GLY A 52 9.14 -2.79 -2.96
N TYR A 53 8.41 -2.38 -1.92
CA TYR A 53 8.73 -2.71 -0.52
C TYR A 53 7.94 -3.93 -0.02
N LYS A 54 8.57 -4.76 0.83
CA LYS A 54 7.86 -5.86 1.51
C LYS A 54 6.96 -5.33 2.63
N ILE A 55 5.70 -5.79 2.61
CA ILE A 55 4.66 -5.41 3.57
C ILE A 55 3.96 -6.66 4.14
N ILE A 56 3.69 -6.62 5.45
CA ILE A 56 2.82 -7.57 6.15
C ILE A 56 1.50 -6.87 6.43
N ARG A 57 0.39 -7.48 6.00
CA ARG A 57 -0.96 -7.02 6.31
C ARG A 57 -1.58 -7.95 7.34
N LEU A 58 -2.14 -7.37 8.39
CA LEU A 58 -2.73 -8.07 9.51
C LEU A 58 -4.19 -7.66 9.63
N LYS A 59 -5.05 -8.65 9.89
CA LYS A 59 -6.45 -8.45 10.24
C LYS A 59 -6.64 -8.82 11.71
N LEU A 60 -6.84 -7.82 12.54
CA LEU A 60 -7.04 -7.96 13.99
C LEU A 60 -8.47 -7.54 14.36
N TYR A 61 -8.94 -7.89 15.55
CA TYR A 61 -10.27 -7.50 16.03
C TYR A 61 -10.17 -6.76 17.36
N ALA A 62 -10.70 -5.54 17.40
CA ALA A 62 -10.88 -4.76 18.62
C ALA A 62 -11.70 -5.53 19.67
N PRO A 63 -11.57 -5.23 20.97
CA PRO A 63 -12.51 -5.73 21.98
C PRO A 63 -13.96 -5.35 21.64
N ARG A 64 -14.93 -6.11 22.17
CA ARG A 64 -16.34 -5.75 22.03
C ARG A 64 -16.65 -4.56 22.94
N THR A 65 -17.69 -3.82 22.59
CA THR A 65 -18.24 -2.81 23.51
C THR A 65 -19.08 -3.49 24.58
N ASP A 66 -19.25 -2.86 25.74
CA ASP A 66 -20.08 -3.40 26.83
C ASP A 66 -21.51 -3.71 26.38
N LYS A 67 -22.06 -2.89 25.48
CA LYS A 67 -23.38 -3.11 24.87
C LYS A 67 -23.41 -4.40 24.06
N ASP A 68 -22.42 -4.61 23.21
CA ASP A 68 -22.32 -5.83 22.39
C ASP A 68 -22.13 -7.07 23.27
N GLU A 69 -21.33 -6.97 24.34
CA GLU A 69 -21.11 -8.08 25.27
C GLU A 69 -22.39 -8.47 26.01
N LYS A 70 -23.17 -7.48 26.47
CA LYS A 70 -24.50 -7.71 27.07
C LYS A 70 -25.45 -8.37 26.06
N GLN A 71 -25.46 -7.91 24.80
CA GLN A 71 -26.28 -8.50 23.74
C GLN A 71 -25.90 -9.94 23.43
N VAL A 72 -24.60 -10.24 23.30
CA VAL A 72 -24.10 -11.61 23.10
C VAL A 72 -24.50 -12.52 24.26
N THR A 73 -24.37 -12.02 25.50
CA THR A 73 -24.72 -12.79 26.70
C THR A 73 -26.22 -13.11 26.74
N LYS A 74 -27.08 -12.13 26.43
CA LYS A 74 -28.52 -12.32 26.30
C LYS A 74 -28.87 -13.38 25.24
N MET A 75 -28.29 -13.27 24.04
CA MET A 75 -28.54 -14.22 22.94
C MET A 75 -28.09 -15.64 23.29
N LYS A 76 -26.93 -15.80 23.94
CA LYS A 76 -26.45 -17.10 24.44
C LYS A 76 -27.38 -17.71 25.48
N LYS A 77 -27.87 -16.90 26.42
CA LYS A 77 -28.84 -17.34 27.45
C LYS A 77 -30.14 -17.82 26.81
N GLN A 78 -30.69 -17.07 25.86
CA GLN A 78 -31.88 -17.48 25.11
C GLN A 78 -31.66 -18.80 24.34
N MET A 79 -30.48 -18.98 23.74
CA MET A 79 -30.14 -20.23 23.05
C MET A 79 -30.03 -21.44 23.99
N ALA A 80 -29.46 -21.24 25.18
CA ALA A 80 -29.42 -22.28 26.21
C ALA A 80 -30.84 -22.67 26.68
N GLN A 81 -31.70 -21.69 26.93
CA GLN A 81 -33.11 -21.91 27.32
C GLN A 81 -33.88 -22.69 26.25
N MET A 82 -33.73 -22.34 24.98
CA MET A 82 -34.35 -23.10 23.88
C MET A 82 -33.81 -24.52 23.78
N SER A 83 -32.52 -24.74 24.00
CA SER A 83 -31.93 -26.07 24.01
C SER A 83 -32.44 -26.94 25.16
N GLN A 84 -32.63 -26.36 26.36
CA GLN A 84 -33.24 -27.05 27.50
C GLN A 84 -34.71 -27.40 27.21
N LYS A 85 -35.48 -26.45 26.67
CA LYS A 85 -36.88 -26.69 26.26
C LYS A 85 -36.99 -27.81 25.23
N LEU A 86 -36.07 -27.85 24.26
CA LEU A 86 -36.03 -28.92 23.26
C LEU A 86 -35.80 -30.30 23.91
N LYS A 87 -34.88 -30.39 24.87
CA LYS A 87 -34.64 -31.64 25.61
C LYS A 87 -35.88 -32.09 26.38
N ALA A 88 -36.54 -31.18 27.11
CA ALA A 88 -37.75 -31.49 27.88
C ALA A 88 -38.90 -32.00 26.98
N LEU A 89 -39.11 -31.38 25.81
CA LEU A 89 -40.14 -31.81 24.86
C LEU A 89 -39.84 -33.21 24.27
N HIS A 90 -38.58 -33.55 24.07
CA HIS A 90 -38.18 -34.90 23.66
C HIS A 90 -38.45 -35.95 24.74
N SER A 91 -38.25 -35.61 26.02
CA SER A 91 -38.53 -36.50 27.15
C SER A 91 -40.03 -36.78 27.35
N ASN A 92 -40.89 -35.80 27.08
CA ASN A 92 -42.34 -35.89 27.36
C ASN A 92 -43.18 -36.43 26.18
N LYS A 93 -42.58 -37.02 25.13
CA LYS A 93 -43.27 -37.45 23.88
C LYS A 93 -44.19 -36.35 23.31
N ALA A 94 -43.66 -35.13 23.20
CA ALA A 94 -44.43 -33.93 22.87
C ALA A 94 -45.07 -33.93 21.47
N ASN A 95 -46.07 -33.04 21.30
CA ASN A 95 -46.80 -32.79 20.06
C ASN A 95 -45.84 -32.37 18.91
N ALA A 96 -45.94 -33.05 17.77
CA ALA A 96 -45.10 -32.81 16.59
C ALA A 96 -45.12 -31.36 16.09
N LYS A 97 -46.24 -30.63 16.31
CA LYS A 97 -46.38 -29.22 15.93
C LYS A 97 -45.47 -28.30 16.75
N GLU A 98 -45.48 -28.43 18.08
CA GLU A 98 -44.65 -27.62 18.99
C GLU A 98 -43.15 -27.87 18.75
N LEU A 99 -42.77 -29.11 18.47
CA LEU A 99 -41.39 -29.46 18.15
C LEU A 99 -40.92 -28.81 16.83
N LYS A 100 -41.80 -28.76 15.82
CA LYS A 100 -41.53 -28.09 14.54
C LYS A 100 -41.38 -26.58 14.72
N GLU A 101 -42.26 -25.96 15.51
CA GLU A 101 -42.21 -24.52 15.81
C GLU A 101 -40.94 -24.14 16.57
N LEU A 102 -40.56 -24.90 17.61
CA LEU A 102 -39.33 -24.64 18.38
C LEU A 102 -38.07 -24.80 17.52
N ARG A 103 -38.02 -25.80 16.64
CA ARG A 103 -36.91 -25.99 15.70
C ARG A 103 -36.79 -24.81 14.73
N SER A 104 -37.91 -24.31 14.21
CA SER A 104 -37.95 -23.12 13.35
C SER A 104 -37.46 -21.87 14.09
N ALA A 105 -37.93 -21.66 15.33
CA ALA A 105 -37.48 -20.55 16.18
C ALA A 105 -35.98 -20.62 16.47
N MET A 106 -35.45 -21.81 16.81
CA MET A 106 -34.01 -21.99 16.99
C MET A 106 -33.21 -21.72 15.72
N HIS A 107 -33.72 -22.15 14.56
CA HIS A 107 -33.06 -21.87 13.28
C HIS A 107 -33.00 -20.36 13.02
N LYS A 108 -34.10 -19.63 13.23
CA LYS A 108 -34.16 -18.16 13.13
C LYS A 108 -33.14 -17.51 14.07
N GLN A 109 -33.10 -17.93 15.34
CA GLN A 109 -32.20 -17.34 16.32
C GLN A 109 -30.72 -17.65 16.06
N LYS A 110 -30.40 -18.85 15.55
CA LYS A 110 -29.05 -19.18 15.06
C LYS A 110 -28.64 -18.29 13.89
N LYS A 111 -29.57 -18.00 12.96
CA LYS A 111 -29.34 -17.08 11.85
C LYS A 111 -29.06 -15.66 12.36
N GLU A 112 -29.90 -15.13 13.24
CA GLU A 112 -29.71 -13.81 13.86
C GLU A 112 -28.35 -13.70 14.58
N LEU A 113 -27.96 -14.73 15.33
CA LEU A 113 -26.66 -14.77 16.01
C LEU A 113 -25.49 -14.77 15.01
N LYS A 114 -25.61 -15.54 13.92
CA LYS A 114 -24.61 -15.58 12.85
C LYS A 114 -24.47 -14.21 12.18
N ASP A 115 -25.58 -13.56 11.87
CA ASP A 115 -25.60 -12.25 11.22
C ASP A 115 -25.04 -11.16 12.16
N PHE A 116 -25.40 -11.21 13.45
CA PHE A 116 -24.84 -10.35 14.48
C PHE A 116 -23.31 -10.49 14.55
N PHE A 117 -22.79 -11.72 14.66
CA PHE A 117 -21.34 -11.93 14.71
C PHE A 117 -20.63 -11.49 13.42
N LYS A 118 -21.28 -11.64 12.27
CA LYS A 118 -20.74 -11.17 10.98
C LYS A 118 -20.62 -9.64 10.96
N SER A 119 -21.67 -8.90 11.36
CA SER A 119 -21.62 -7.43 11.43
C SER A 119 -20.61 -6.96 12.47
N ASN A 120 -20.71 -7.48 13.69
CA ASN A 120 -19.84 -7.10 14.80
C ASN A 120 -18.35 -7.37 14.49
N ALA A 121 -18.03 -8.51 13.84
CA ALA A 121 -16.65 -8.77 13.42
C ALA A 121 -16.17 -7.78 12.36
N LYS A 122 -17.03 -7.35 11.42
CA LYS A 122 -16.70 -6.35 10.41
C LYS A 122 -16.42 -4.99 11.07
N GLU A 123 -17.30 -4.53 11.95
CA GLU A 123 -17.16 -3.25 12.68
C GLU A 123 -15.90 -3.22 13.55
N ARG A 124 -15.56 -4.35 14.18
CA ARG A 124 -14.37 -4.46 15.04
C ARG A 124 -13.08 -4.75 14.28
N THR A 125 -13.13 -4.89 12.95
CA THR A 125 -11.94 -5.23 12.16
C THR A 125 -10.94 -4.08 12.18
N ILE A 126 -9.73 -4.36 12.66
CA ILE A 126 -8.56 -3.49 12.58
C ILE A 126 -7.67 -4.01 11.46
N ASN A 127 -7.61 -3.26 10.36
CA ASN A 127 -6.66 -3.53 9.28
C ASN A 127 -5.35 -2.80 9.58
N HIS A 128 -4.32 -3.56 9.95
CA HIS A 128 -3.02 -3.00 10.29
C HIS A 128 -1.95 -3.52 9.33
N HIS A 129 -0.92 -2.71 9.06
CA HIS A 129 0.12 -3.10 8.12
C HIS A 129 1.49 -2.60 8.55
N PHE A 130 2.51 -3.42 8.31
CA PHE A 130 3.90 -3.08 8.58
C PHE A 130 4.75 -3.19 7.32
N LEU A 131 5.54 -2.15 7.06
CA LEU A 131 6.67 -2.25 6.16
C LEU A 131 7.81 -2.96 6.90
N ILE A 132 8.32 -4.06 6.33
CA ILE A 132 9.30 -4.91 7.02
C ILE A 132 10.56 -4.13 7.38
N HIS A 133 11.10 -3.32 6.46
CA HIS A 133 12.29 -2.51 6.74
C HIS A 133 12.09 -1.53 7.90
N ARG A 134 10.92 -0.87 8.00
CA ARG A 134 10.63 0.05 9.12
C ARG A 134 10.53 -0.72 10.43
N LEU A 135 9.87 -1.88 10.40
CA LEU A 135 9.74 -2.75 11.55
C LEU A 135 11.12 -3.24 12.02
N VAL A 136 11.99 -3.71 11.12
CA VAL A 136 13.36 -4.12 11.49
C VAL A 136 14.14 -2.95 12.09
N ALA A 137 14.12 -1.78 11.44
CA ALA A 137 14.84 -0.61 11.93
C ALA A 137 14.35 -0.15 13.31
N GLN A 138 13.04 -0.17 13.56
CA GLN A 138 12.47 0.20 14.86
C GLN A 138 12.95 -0.69 16.01
N TYR A 139 13.18 -1.98 15.76
CA TYR A 139 13.56 -2.94 16.81
C TYR A 139 15.07 -3.16 16.91
N PHE A 140 15.83 -2.98 15.84
CA PHE A 140 17.26 -3.32 15.80
C PHE A 140 18.19 -2.13 15.62
N LEU A 141 17.70 -0.94 15.23
CA LEU A 141 18.52 0.25 15.04
C LEU A 141 18.10 1.35 16.02
N PRO A 142 19.03 1.89 16.84
CA PRO A 142 18.73 3.07 17.65
C PRO A 142 18.44 4.26 16.73
N LYS A 143 17.38 5.01 17.03
CA LYS A 143 17.05 6.23 16.29
C LYS A 143 18.01 7.34 16.72
N PRO A 144 18.86 7.89 15.81
CA PRO A 144 19.90 8.85 16.22
C PRO A 144 19.37 10.19 16.73
N GLY A 145 18.18 10.61 16.29
CA GLY A 145 17.54 11.83 16.76
C GLY A 145 16.16 12.04 16.15
N ALA A 146 15.43 13.06 16.60
CA ALA A 146 14.05 13.32 16.19
C ALA A 146 13.89 13.45 14.66
N ARG A 147 14.81 14.16 14.00
CA ARG A 147 14.81 14.44 12.55
C ARG A 147 15.05 13.20 11.66
N HIS A 148 15.48 12.07 12.22
CA HIS A 148 15.78 10.86 11.46
C HIS A 148 14.52 10.00 11.30
N GLU A 149 13.57 10.47 10.50
CA GLU A 149 12.24 9.86 10.38
C GLU A 149 12.13 8.80 9.28
N VAL A 150 13.10 8.76 8.36
CA VAL A 150 13.08 7.87 7.19
C VAL A 150 14.03 6.70 7.40
N VAL A 151 13.57 5.50 7.06
CA VAL A 151 14.43 4.30 6.99
C VAL A 151 14.77 4.04 5.54
N ALA A 152 16.06 4.06 5.19
CA ALA A 152 16.55 3.84 3.84
C ALA A 152 17.33 2.54 3.72
N HIS A 153 17.27 1.93 2.54
CA HIS A 153 18.11 0.79 2.13
C HIS A 153 19.43 1.30 1.55
N LEU A 154 20.55 0.93 2.17
CA LEU A 154 21.90 1.38 1.79
C LEU A 154 22.28 0.91 0.37
N ASN A 155 21.90 -0.31 0.00
CA ASN A 155 22.14 -0.86 -1.34
C ASN A 155 21.07 -0.51 -2.39
N HIS A 156 20.10 0.36 -2.06
CA HIS A 156 18.94 0.70 -2.90
C HIS A 156 18.00 -0.47 -3.27
N ASN A 157 18.23 -1.67 -2.73
CA ASN A 157 17.37 -2.83 -2.93
C ASN A 157 16.30 -2.91 -1.82
N LYS A 158 15.07 -2.53 -2.17
CA LYS A 158 13.90 -2.49 -1.28
C LYS A 158 13.46 -3.86 -0.73
N GLN A 159 13.98 -4.97 -1.30
CA GLN A 159 13.67 -6.34 -0.86
C GLN A 159 14.64 -6.84 0.22
N ASP A 160 15.82 -6.22 0.35
CA ASP A 160 16.85 -6.60 1.31
C ASP A 160 16.63 -5.90 2.65
N ASN A 161 15.82 -6.52 3.52
CA ASN A 161 15.44 -5.94 4.81
C ASN A 161 16.37 -6.35 5.97
N ARG A 162 17.59 -6.81 5.69
CA ARG A 162 18.58 -7.10 6.74
C ARG A 162 18.95 -5.82 7.47
N VAL A 163 19.12 -5.88 8.79
CA VAL A 163 19.46 -4.71 9.62
C VAL A 163 20.71 -3.99 9.12
N THR A 164 21.70 -4.74 8.61
CA THR A 164 22.96 -4.21 8.08
C THR A 164 22.77 -3.36 6.83
N ASN A 165 21.66 -3.53 6.11
CA ASN A 165 21.31 -2.76 4.92
C ASN A 165 20.39 -1.57 5.23
N LEU A 166 19.97 -1.38 6.48
CA LEU A 166 19.01 -0.35 6.87
C LEU A 166 19.68 0.74 7.67
N LYS A 167 19.25 1.99 7.45
CA LYS A 167 19.73 3.14 8.22
C LYS A 167 18.61 4.16 8.41
N TRP A 168 18.53 4.73 9.61
CA TRP A 168 17.74 5.92 9.89
C TRP A 168 18.42 7.15 9.27
N MET A 169 17.70 7.89 8.43
CA MET A 169 18.16 9.08 7.73
C MET A 169 17.20 10.24 7.97
N THR A 170 17.74 11.45 7.96
CA THR A 170 16.95 12.67 7.78
C THR A 170 16.43 12.77 6.33
N LEU A 171 15.47 13.66 6.09
CA LEU A 171 14.96 13.92 4.73
C LEU A 171 16.07 14.37 3.78
N ALA A 172 16.98 15.25 4.24
CA ALA A 172 18.11 15.74 3.45
C ALA A 172 19.10 14.62 3.11
N GLU A 173 19.49 13.80 4.10
CA GLU A 173 20.37 12.65 3.87
C GLU A 173 19.76 11.63 2.92
N ASN A 174 18.46 11.31 3.08
CA ASN A 174 17.78 10.39 2.17
C ASN A 174 17.72 10.96 0.75
N TYR A 175 17.49 12.27 0.58
CA TYR A 175 17.52 12.90 -0.74
C TYR A 175 18.89 12.76 -1.42
N GLU A 176 19.98 13.04 -0.71
CA GLU A 176 21.34 12.84 -1.22
C GLU A 176 21.65 11.36 -1.50
N HIS A 177 21.16 10.45 -0.65
CA HIS A 177 21.25 9.01 -0.87
C HIS A 177 20.54 8.59 -2.17
N GLN A 178 19.29 9.04 -2.38
CA GLN A 178 18.53 8.70 -3.59
C GLN A 178 19.19 9.21 -4.87
N LYS A 179 19.89 10.36 -4.84
CA LYS A 179 20.64 10.84 -6.03
C LYS A 179 21.73 9.88 -6.49
N LYS A 180 22.31 9.11 -5.56
CA LYS A 180 23.36 8.10 -5.82
C LYS A 180 22.78 6.76 -6.27
N SER A 181 21.45 6.61 -6.29
CA SER A 181 20.81 5.39 -6.77
C SER A 181 21.18 5.09 -8.22
N PRO A 182 21.60 3.86 -8.56
CA PRO A 182 21.89 3.47 -9.94
C PRO A 182 20.72 3.73 -10.90
N LEU A 183 19.48 3.59 -10.43
CA LEU A 183 18.28 3.86 -11.23
C LEU A 183 18.13 5.35 -11.54
N VAL A 184 18.41 6.22 -10.57
CA VAL A 184 18.34 7.68 -10.75
C VAL A 184 19.46 8.17 -11.65
N ILE A 185 20.67 7.62 -11.51
CA ILE A 185 21.80 7.94 -12.38
C ILE A 185 21.49 7.50 -13.82
N LYS A 186 20.98 6.28 -14.01
CA LYS A 186 20.57 5.76 -15.33
C LYS A 186 19.49 6.64 -15.96
N ASP A 187 18.44 7.00 -15.23
CA ASP A 187 17.39 7.90 -15.73
C ASP A 187 17.93 9.30 -16.09
N LYS A 188 18.84 9.86 -15.29
CA LYS A 188 19.50 11.13 -15.62
C LYS A 188 20.33 11.05 -16.90
N ILE A 189 21.10 9.97 -17.07
CA ILE A 189 21.87 9.73 -18.30
C ILE A 189 20.90 9.63 -19.48
N LEU A 190 19.87 8.80 -19.38
CA LEU A 190 18.86 8.63 -20.43
C LEU A 190 18.17 9.95 -20.80
N ARG A 191 17.85 10.82 -19.84
CA ARG A 191 17.24 12.13 -20.12
C ARG A 191 18.20 13.10 -20.79
N ARG A 192 19.51 12.97 -20.57
CA ARG A 192 20.55 13.77 -21.22
C ARG A 192 20.86 13.26 -22.61
N THR A 193 20.89 11.94 -22.80
CA THR A 193 21.27 11.29 -24.06
C THR A 193 20.10 11.13 -25.02
N ARG A 194 18.86 11.12 -24.52
CA ARG A 194 17.68 11.16 -25.38
C ARG A 194 17.66 12.53 -26.04
N GLU A 195 18.01 12.58 -27.32
CA GLU A 195 17.57 13.68 -28.18
C GLU A 195 16.08 13.83 -27.90
N ARG A 196 15.65 15.02 -27.45
CA ARG A 196 14.23 15.27 -27.22
C ARG A 196 13.56 15.01 -28.57
N ASP A 197 12.91 13.87 -28.69
CA ASP A 197 11.99 13.61 -29.78
C ASP A 197 10.77 14.50 -29.52
N LEU A 198 10.94 15.77 -29.87
CA LEU A 198 9.94 16.83 -29.73
C LEU A 198 8.68 16.48 -30.53
N THR A 199 8.75 15.48 -31.43
CA THR A 199 7.68 15.14 -32.37
C THR A 199 6.49 14.44 -31.72
N ASN A 200 6.68 13.77 -30.57
CA ASN A 200 5.62 12.98 -29.93
C ASN A 200 4.84 13.74 -28.83
N THR A 201 5.30 14.94 -28.46
CA THR A 201 4.64 15.80 -27.45
C THR A 201 4.36 17.22 -27.95
N ALA A 202 4.95 17.64 -29.07
CA ALA A 202 4.63 18.92 -29.68
C ALA A 202 3.39 18.83 -30.56
N LYS A 203 2.62 19.91 -30.58
CA LYS A 203 1.44 20.09 -31.46
C LYS A 203 1.80 20.11 -32.96
N LEU A 204 3.08 20.28 -33.31
CA LEU A 204 3.59 20.32 -34.68
C LEU A 204 4.49 19.11 -34.97
N SER A 205 4.28 18.46 -36.12
CA SER A 205 5.22 17.48 -36.64
C SER A 205 6.44 18.14 -37.31
N VAL A 206 7.52 17.38 -37.52
CA VAL A 206 8.69 17.83 -38.31
C VAL A 206 8.27 18.31 -39.70
N ASN A 207 7.30 17.65 -40.32
CA ASN A 207 6.80 18.01 -41.64
C ASN A 207 5.99 19.30 -41.64
N ASP A 208 5.23 19.55 -40.57
CA ASP A 208 4.49 20.81 -40.40
C ASP A 208 5.45 21.99 -40.24
N VAL A 209 6.50 21.82 -39.45
CA VAL A 209 7.54 22.85 -39.28
C VAL A 209 8.28 23.11 -40.60
N LYS A 210 8.63 22.06 -41.36
CA LYS A 210 9.25 22.20 -42.69
C LYS A 210 8.36 23.01 -43.65
N LYS A 211 7.05 22.71 -43.68
CA LYS A 211 6.06 23.43 -44.51
C LYS A 211 5.87 24.87 -44.03
N LEU A 212 5.72 25.09 -42.73
CA LEU A 212 5.58 26.42 -42.13
C LEU A 212 6.80 27.29 -42.45
N LYS A 213 8.03 26.77 -42.28
CA LYS A 213 9.27 27.50 -42.64
C LYS A 213 9.35 27.82 -44.13
N LYS A 214 8.84 26.96 -45.02
CA LYS A 214 8.76 27.26 -46.46
C LYS A 214 7.78 28.40 -46.75
N LEU A 215 6.62 28.42 -46.10
CA LEU A 215 5.62 29.48 -46.24
C LEU A 215 6.10 30.82 -45.66
N LEU A 216 6.86 30.80 -44.56
CA LEU A 216 7.44 31.99 -43.93
C LEU A 216 8.51 32.71 -44.77
N LYS A 217 9.03 32.07 -45.84
CA LYS A 217 9.93 32.73 -46.79
C LYS A 217 9.22 33.75 -47.68
N LYS A 218 7.90 33.62 -47.85
CA LYS A 218 7.09 34.58 -48.61
C LYS A 218 6.67 35.74 -47.69
N PRO A 219 6.72 37.00 -48.15
CA PRO A 219 6.21 38.12 -47.36
C PRO A 219 4.68 38.00 -47.20
N GLY A 220 4.18 38.20 -45.98
CA GLY A 220 2.76 38.07 -45.67
C GLY A 220 2.47 38.09 -44.17
N SER A 221 1.18 38.15 -43.82
CA SER A 221 0.71 38.13 -42.43
C SER A 221 0.95 36.76 -41.78
N LEU A 222 1.28 36.75 -40.48
CA LEU A 222 1.56 35.53 -39.72
C LEU A 222 0.29 34.89 -39.15
N ALA A 223 -0.77 35.68 -38.93
CA ALA A 223 -2.04 35.21 -38.39
C ALA A 223 -2.71 34.09 -39.23
N PRO A 224 -2.75 34.15 -40.58
CA PRO A 224 -3.27 33.06 -41.40
C PRO A 224 -2.47 31.75 -41.26
N LEU A 225 -1.14 31.85 -41.10
CA LEU A 225 -0.27 30.69 -40.89
C LEU A 225 -0.47 30.09 -39.49
N ALA A 226 -0.64 30.93 -38.48
CA ALA A 226 -0.93 30.52 -37.12
C ALA A 226 -2.22 29.67 -37.07
N ASN A 227 -3.30 30.17 -37.69
CA ASN A 227 -4.57 29.48 -37.79
C ASN A 227 -4.47 28.15 -38.56
N ARG A 228 -3.76 28.14 -39.70
CA ARG A 228 -3.60 26.95 -40.55
C ARG A 228 -2.89 25.79 -39.83
N PHE A 229 -1.89 26.10 -39.01
CA PHE A 229 -1.14 25.09 -38.25
C PHE A 229 -1.65 24.92 -36.82
N ASN A 230 -2.79 25.53 -36.47
CA ASN A 230 -3.42 25.51 -35.15
C ASN A 230 -2.41 25.86 -34.03
N ILE A 231 -1.64 26.93 -34.22
CA ILE A 231 -0.65 27.44 -33.26
C ILE A 231 -0.86 28.93 -33.03
N THR A 232 -0.26 29.47 -31.98
CA THR A 232 -0.31 30.91 -31.71
C THR A 232 0.62 31.67 -32.66
N GLU A 233 0.30 32.93 -32.95
CA GLU A 233 1.17 33.80 -33.76
C GLU A 233 2.55 33.99 -33.12
N THR A 234 2.61 33.99 -31.79
CA THR A 234 3.88 33.97 -31.03
C THR A 234 4.70 32.72 -31.33
N GLN A 235 4.09 31.54 -31.44
CA GLN A 235 4.79 30.31 -31.81
C GLN A 235 5.33 30.38 -33.25
N VAL A 236 4.57 30.97 -34.19
CA VAL A 236 5.04 31.22 -35.56
C VAL A 236 6.24 32.17 -35.56
N LEU A 237 6.18 33.27 -34.81
CA LEU A 237 7.28 34.23 -34.65
C LEU A 237 8.55 33.59 -34.08
N ARG A 238 8.43 32.78 -33.03
CA ARG A 238 9.58 32.07 -32.43
C ARG A 238 10.21 31.04 -33.38
N ILE A 239 9.41 30.39 -34.23
CA ILE A 239 9.90 29.50 -35.29
C ILE A 239 10.60 30.30 -36.40
N LYS A 240 10.06 31.47 -36.76
CA LYS A 240 10.66 32.39 -37.74
C LYS A 240 12.02 32.93 -37.27
N ARG A 241 12.14 33.28 -35.99
CA ARG A 241 13.38 33.77 -35.36
C ARG A 241 14.40 32.66 -35.05
N GLY A 242 14.01 31.39 -35.17
CA GLY A 242 14.90 30.25 -34.89
C GLY A 242 15.11 29.95 -33.41
N GLU A 243 14.30 30.52 -32.52
CA GLU A 243 14.28 30.20 -31.08
C GLU A 243 13.75 28.77 -30.85
N ASN A 244 12.70 28.40 -31.59
CA ASN A 244 12.11 27.06 -31.58
C ASN A 244 12.38 26.34 -32.91
N TRP A 245 12.60 25.01 -32.85
CA TRP A 245 12.84 24.16 -34.01
C TRP A 245 14.02 24.60 -34.89
N LYS A 246 15.09 25.15 -34.29
CA LYS A 246 16.29 25.65 -34.98
C LYS A 246 16.89 24.64 -35.96
N ASN A 247 16.97 23.38 -35.55
CA ASN A 247 17.65 22.30 -36.29
C ASN A 247 16.85 21.74 -37.48
N ILE A 248 15.61 22.18 -37.69
CA ILE A 248 14.78 21.68 -38.80
C ILE A 248 14.92 22.61 -40.02
N PRO A 249 15.38 22.12 -41.18
CA PRO A 249 15.45 22.93 -42.39
C PRO A 249 14.05 23.24 -42.95
N ALA A 250 13.92 24.26 -43.79
CA ALA A 250 12.68 24.46 -44.56
C ALA A 250 12.47 23.28 -45.55
N ALA A 251 11.21 22.96 -45.86
CA ALA A 251 10.92 22.04 -46.95
C ALA A 251 11.60 22.54 -48.25
N LYS A 252 12.23 21.62 -48.99
CA LYS A 252 12.70 21.87 -50.35
C LYS A 252 11.51 22.31 -51.21
#